data_AF-I3YYP3-F1
#
_entry.id   AF-I3YYP3-F1
#
_cell.length_a   1.000
_cell.length_b   1.000
_cell.length_c   1.000
_cell.angle_alpha   90.00
_cell.angle_beta   90.00
_cell.angle_gamma   90.00
#
_symmetry.space_group_name_H-M   'P 1'
#
loop_
_entity.id
_entity.type
_entity.pdbx_description
1 polymer ?
#
loop_
_entity_poly.entity_id
_entity_poly.type
_entity_poly.pdbx_seq_one_letter_code
_entity_poly.pdbx_strand_id
1 'polypeptide(L)'
;MKTPKIVLLLFLTTLFTTSCSKDSTLTEIEQVEQSQHFNYTIGEGPFVYFDDIVFKELLLNNFDINTNKDNEISFEEATSFNGAIDVSFKNIESLKGIEKFVNITALNCANNNIDKLNFAANTNLEFLSCGNNPFSEINLKPNIKLKNLDIRTTSISTLDLSENINLMSIRGMCNYNLKTVNLKNNNNTKIAVFFFGHSNFSLECVQVDNISYSNSATNWIIPTTAAYSLNCFDEMPG
;
A
#
# COMPACT_ATOMS: atom_id res chain seq x y z
N MET A 1 -0.17 37.90 -17.20
CA MET A 1 0.45 37.05 -16.17
C MET A 1 -0.08 37.47 -14.81
N LYS A 2 -0.96 36.67 -14.20
CA LYS A 2 -1.51 36.89 -12.86
C LYS A 2 -1.29 35.61 -12.06
N THR A 3 -0.54 35.73 -10.97
CA THR A 3 -0.32 34.72 -9.91
C THR A 3 -1.58 34.55 -9.07
N PRO A 4 -1.97 33.32 -8.67
CA PRO A 4 -3.07 33.13 -7.73
C PRO A 4 -2.59 33.24 -6.28
N LYS A 5 -3.37 33.93 -5.44
CA LYS A 5 -3.19 34.02 -3.99
C LYS A 5 -3.94 32.87 -3.32
N ILE A 6 -3.24 32.20 -2.40
CA ILE A 6 -3.72 31.17 -1.49
C ILE A 6 -4.67 31.81 -0.46
N VAL A 7 -5.87 31.26 -0.28
CA VAL A 7 -6.80 31.64 0.79
C VAL A 7 -6.85 30.50 1.81
N LEU A 8 -6.35 30.80 3.00
CA LEU A 8 -6.37 29.99 4.20
C LEU A 8 -7.75 30.13 4.87
N LEU A 9 -8.54 29.06 4.93
CA LEU A 9 -9.82 29.07 5.67
C LEU A 9 -9.60 28.55 7.10
N LEU A 10 -9.79 29.45 8.06
CA LEU A 10 -9.88 29.18 9.50
C LEU A 10 -11.28 28.66 9.83
N PHE A 11 -11.36 27.49 10.47
CA PHE A 11 -12.61 26.95 11.01
C PHE A 11 -12.90 27.57 12.37
N LEU A 12 -13.97 28.38 12.45
CA LEU A 12 -14.51 28.91 13.69
C LEU A 12 -15.63 27.99 14.18
N THR A 13 -15.46 27.41 15.37
CA THR A 13 -16.46 26.59 16.05
C THR A 13 -17.54 27.47 16.67
N THR A 14 -18.81 27.09 16.51
CA THR A 14 -19.87 27.44 17.47
C THR A 14 -20.69 26.20 17.81
N LEU A 15 -21.04 26.08 19.09
CA LEU A 15 -21.75 24.97 19.70
C LEU A 15 -23.06 25.46 20.33
N PHE A 16 -24.05 24.55 20.34
CA PHE A 16 -25.33 24.53 21.07
C PHE A 16 -26.42 25.50 20.57
N THR A 17 -27.73 25.17 20.54
CA THR A 17 -28.54 24.24 21.35
C THR A 17 -29.70 23.61 20.54
N THR A 18 -30.27 22.54 21.07
CA THR A 18 -31.49 21.84 20.62
C THR A 18 -32.76 22.68 20.75
N SER A 19 -33.68 22.57 19.80
CA SER A 19 -35.12 22.83 20.01
C SER A 19 -35.96 22.05 19.00
N CYS A 20 -36.95 21.32 19.51
CA CYS A 20 -37.96 20.59 18.76
C CYS A 20 -39.26 21.41 18.73
N SER A 21 -39.83 21.66 17.55
CA SER A 21 -41.21 22.13 17.43
C SER A 21 -41.92 21.44 16.28
N LYS A 22 -43.14 20.96 16.56
CA LYS A 22 -44.05 20.32 15.62
C LYS A 22 -44.74 21.35 14.71
N ASP A 23 -44.94 20.90 13.47
CA ASP A 23 -46.07 21.15 12.58
C ASP A 23 -46.21 22.54 11.93
N SER A 24 -46.10 22.55 10.60
CA SER A 24 -47.00 23.31 9.73
C SER A 24 -46.87 22.80 8.28
N THR A 25 -47.95 22.17 7.83
CA THR A 25 -48.47 22.15 6.44
C THR A 25 -47.54 22.70 5.34
N LEU A 26 -47.02 21.82 4.49
CA LEU A 26 -46.57 22.19 3.16
C LEU A 26 -47.58 21.68 2.13
N THR A 27 -48.30 22.65 1.58
CA THR A 27 -49.04 22.62 0.32
C THR A 27 -48.14 22.16 -0.83
N GLU A 28 -48.76 21.46 -1.79
CA GLU A 28 -48.21 21.05 -3.08
C GLU A 28 -47.32 22.12 -3.72
N ILE A 29 -46.10 21.71 -4.09
CA ILE A 29 -45.40 22.28 -5.22
C ILE A 29 -45.03 21.11 -6.13
N GLU A 30 -45.80 20.94 -7.21
CA GLU A 30 -45.30 20.30 -8.42
C GLU A 30 -44.15 21.16 -8.94
N GLN A 31 -42.92 20.72 -8.71
CA GLN A 31 -41.81 21.12 -9.56
C GLN A 31 -41.20 19.87 -10.18
N VAL A 32 -41.50 19.75 -11.48
CA VAL A 32 -40.77 18.97 -12.45
C VAL A 32 -39.32 19.44 -12.43
N GLU A 33 -38.46 18.74 -11.70
CA GLU A 33 -37.03 18.77 -11.98
C GLU A 33 -36.69 17.59 -12.87
N GLN A 34 -36.46 17.96 -14.13
CA GLN A 34 -35.93 17.17 -15.21
C GLN A 34 -34.75 16.34 -14.69
N SER A 35 -34.97 15.04 -14.45
CA SER A 35 -33.88 14.13 -14.14
C SER A 35 -32.94 14.14 -15.34
N GLN A 36 -31.74 14.69 -15.16
CA GLN A 36 -30.63 14.31 -16.02
C GLN A 36 -30.34 12.84 -15.70
N HIS A 37 -31.10 11.95 -16.34
CA HIS A 37 -30.64 10.60 -16.60
C HIS A 37 -29.40 10.75 -17.46
N PHE A 38 -28.24 10.85 -16.81
CA PHE A 38 -27.00 10.42 -17.43
C PHE A 38 -27.25 8.97 -17.81
N ASN A 39 -27.41 8.70 -19.10
CA ASN A 39 -27.40 7.36 -19.65
C ASN A 39 -26.00 6.81 -19.40
N TYR A 40 -25.81 6.32 -18.19
CA TYR A 40 -24.63 5.60 -17.80
C TYR A 40 -24.77 4.21 -18.42
N THR A 41 -24.32 4.10 -19.67
CA THR A 41 -24.06 2.80 -20.27
C THR A 41 -22.93 2.18 -19.46
N ILE A 42 -23.29 1.33 -18.49
CA ILE A 42 -22.37 0.37 -17.88
C ILE A 42 -21.64 -0.29 -19.06
N GLY A 43 -20.31 -0.20 -19.13
CA GLY A 43 -19.54 -0.83 -20.21
C GLY A 43 -19.86 -2.32 -20.35
N GLU A 44 -19.60 -2.92 -21.51
CA GLU A 44 -19.71 -4.38 -21.61
C GLU A 44 -18.47 -5.05 -20.97
N GLY A 45 -18.70 -6.03 -20.09
CA GLY A 45 -17.67 -6.99 -19.68
C GLY A 45 -17.31 -6.97 -18.19
N PRO A 46 -16.56 -7.99 -17.72
CA PRO A 46 -16.43 -8.24 -16.29
C PRO A 46 -15.73 -7.09 -15.58
N PHE A 47 -16.38 -6.60 -14.52
CA PHE A 47 -15.87 -5.53 -13.66
C PHE A 47 -15.02 -6.09 -12.53
N VAL A 48 -14.01 -5.33 -12.14
CA VAL A 48 -13.21 -5.58 -10.95
C VAL A 48 -14.08 -5.39 -9.72
N TYR A 49 -14.11 -6.39 -8.86
CA TYR A 49 -14.78 -6.29 -7.56
C TYR A 49 -13.84 -5.65 -6.54
N PHE A 50 -14.31 -4.58 -5.91
CA PHE A 50 -13.68 -3.88 -4.80
C PHE A 50 -14.63 -3.96 -3.59
N ASP A 51 -14.12 -4.39 -2.44
CA ASP A 51 -14.87 -4.41 -1.18
C ASP A 51 -14.69 -3.10 -0.38
N ASP A 52 -13.67 -2.30 -0.72
CA ASP A 52 -13.45 -0.95 -0.22
C ASP A 52 -13.91 0.10 -1.23
N ILE A 53 -14.93 0.88 -0.84
CA ILE A 53 -15.52 1.91 -1.71
C ILE A 53 -14.56 3.08 -1.95
N VAL A 54 -13.74 3.45 -0.96
CA VAL A 54 -12.79 4.55 -1.09
C VAL A 54 -11.70 4.16 -2.10
N PHE A 55 -11.23 2.91 -2.05
CA PHE A 55 -10.28 2.39 -3.03
C PHE A 55 -10.88 2.40 -4.44
N LYS A 56 -12.13 1.93 -4.61
CA LYS A 56 -12.83 2.00 -5.90
C LYS A 56 -12.91 3.43 -6.43
N GLU A 57 -13.39 4.37 -5.61
CA GLU A 57 -13.55 5.78 -6.00
C GLU A 57 -12.24 6.44 -6.42
N LEU A 58 -11.12 6.11 -5.78
CA LEU A 58 -9.81 6.62 -6.17
C LEU A 58 -9.39 6.14 -7.56
N LEU A 59 -9.68 4.89 -7.90
CA LEU A 59 -9.39 4.32 -9.22
C LEU A 59 -10.31 4.89 -10.29
N LEU A 60 -11.60 5.07 -9.98
CA LEU A 60 -12.57 5.71 -10.89
C LEU A 60 -12.18 7.15 -11.23
N ASN A 61 -11.57 7.87 -10.28
CA ASN A 61 -11.09 9.24 -10.49
C ASN A 61 -9.76 9.32 -11.25
N ASN A 62 -9.11 8.20 -11.56
CA ASN A 62 -7.91 8.16 -12.37
C ASN A 62 -8.27 7.82 -13.83
N PHE A 63 -8.27 8.81 -14.72
CA PHE A 63 -8.66 8.62 -16.12
C PHE A 63 -7.61 7.91 -17.00
N ASP A 64 -6.41 7.64 -16.48
CA ASP A 64 -5.49 6.70 -17.13
C ASP A 64 -5.89 5.24 -16.87
N ILE A 65 -6.63 5.00 -15.77
CA ILE A 65 -7.21 3.70 -15.41
C ILE A 65 -8.63 3.59 -15.96
N ASN A 66 -9.52 4.48 -15.53
CA ASN A 66 -10.92 4.57 -15.93
C ASN A 66 -11.04 5.32 -17.27
N THR A 67 -10.60 4.67 -18.34
CA THR A 67 -10.42 5.25 -19.67
C THR A 67 -11.75 5.63 -20.33
N ASN A 68 -12.81 4.87 -20.05
CA ASN A 68 -14.15 5.15 -20.56
C ASN A 68 -14.93 6.13 -19.67
N LYS A 69 -14.35 6.50 -18.51
CA LYS A 69 -14.89 7.44 -17.51
C LYS A 69 -16.24 7.01 -16.98
N ASP A 70 -16.39 5.70 -16.82
CA ASP A 70 -17.58 5.13 -16.30
C ASP A 70 -17.45 4.99 -14.73
N ASN A 71 -18.49 4.56 -14.02
CA ASN A 71 -18.57 4.30 -12.57
C ASN A 71 -18.06 2.90 -12.17
N GLU A 72 -17.49 2.14 -13.10
CA GLU A 72 -16.90 0.84 -12.88
C GLU A 72 -15.45 0.81 -13.40
N ILE A 73 -14.69 -0.19 -12.95
CA ILE A 73 -13.38 -0.49 -13.54
C ILE A 73 -13.51 -1.86 -14.20
N SER A 74 -13.37 -1.91 -15.51
CA SER A 74 -13.38 -3.16 -16.27
C SER A 74 -12.08 -3.94 -16.08
N PHE A 75 -12.12 -5.25 -16.35
CA PHE A 75 -10.89 -6.06 -16.41
C PHE A 75 -9.94 -5.55 -17.50
N GLU A 76 -10.46 -5.06 -18.61
CA GLU A 76 -9.65 -4.50 -19.70
C GLU A 76 -8.87 -3.28 -19.23
N GLU A 77 -9.51 -2.34 -18.54
CA GLU A 77 -8.86 -1.17 -17.94
C GLU A 77 -7.78 -1.55 -16.93
N ALA A 78 -8.11 -2.42 -15.97
CA ALA A 78 -7.17 -2.85 -14.96
C ALA A 78 -5.96 -3.60 -15.54
N THR A 79 -6.18 -4.47 -16.53
CA THR A 79 -5.10 -5.22 -17.18
C THR A 79 -4.30 -4.38 -18.17
N SER A 80 -4.89 -3.37 -18.80
CA SER A 80 -4.20 -2.48 -19.73
C SER A 80 -3.37 -1.41 -19.02
N PHE A 81 -3.76 -1.02 -17.81
CA PHE A 81 -3.03 -0.01 -17.04
C PHE A 81 -1.63 -0.49 -16.67
N ASN A 82 -0.63 0.26 -17.14
CA ASN A 82 0.78 0.06 -16.85
C ASN A 82 1.34 1.38 -16.29
N GLY A 83 1.55 1.41 -14.99
CA GLY A 83 2.03 2.61 -14.31
C GLY A 83 2.12 2.44 -12.81
N ALA A 84 2.11 3.60 -12.13
CA ALA A 84 2.14 3.69 -10.69
C ALA A 84 0.73 3.95 -10.15
N ILE A 85 0.34 3.22 -9.10
CA ILE A 85 -0.87 3.51 -8.32
C ILE A 85 -0.43 4.08 -6.98
N ASP A 86 -0.90 5.28 -6.64
CA ASP A 86 -0.74 5.87 -5.31
C ASP A 86 -2.11 6.05 -4.65
N VAL A 87 -2.31 5.29 -3.58
CA VAL A 87 -3.49 5.32 -2.72
C VAL A 87 -3.09 5.52 -1.26
N SER A 88 -1.97 6.20 -1.02
CA SER A 88 -1.48 6.49 0.32
C SER A 88 -2.29 7.59 1.03
N PHE A 89 -2.43 7.47 2.36
CA PHE A 89 -3.18 8.41 3.21
C PHE A 89 -4.66 8.56 2.82
N LYS A 90 -5.31 7.45 2.48
CA LYS A 90 -6.70 7.44 1.98
C LYS A 90 -7.72 6.81 2.92
N ASN A 91 -7.26 6.31 4.06
CA ASN A 91 -8.12 5.58 5.00
C ASN A 91 -8.78 4.35 4.34
N ILE A 92 -8.02 3.67 3.48
CA ILE A 92 -8.43 2.41 2.86
C ILE A 92 -8.25 1.26 3.85
N GLU A 93 -9.18 0.33 3.87
CA GLU A 93 -9.17 -0.88 4.69
C GLU A 93 -8.85 -2.13 3.86
N SER A 94 -9.11 -2.11 2.54
CA SER A 94 -8.81 -3.25 1.66
C SER A 94 -8.33 -2.84 0.26
N LEU A 95 -7.38 -3.62 -0.26
CA LEU A 95 -6.91 -3.51 -1.65
C LEU A 95 -7.53 -4.57 -2.57
N LYS A 96 -8.61 -5.24 -2.17
CA LYS A 96 -9.28 -6.23 -3.03
C LYS A 96 -9.58 -5.62 -4.40
N GLY A 97 -9.23 -6.34 -5.46
CA GLY A 97 -9.30 -5.86 -6.84
C GLY A 97 -7.92 -5.50 -7.41
N ILE A 98 -6.92 -5.20 -6.57
CA ILE A 98 -5.55 -4.92 -7.02
C ILE A 98 -4.94 -6.08 -7.80
N GLU A 99 -5.39 -7.32 -7.57
CA GLU A 99 -4.92 -8.50 -8.30
C GLU A 99 -5.25 -8.47 -9.81
N LYS A 100 -6.15 -7.58 -10.25
CA LYS A 100 -6.49 -7.39 -11.66
C LYS A 100 -5.52 -6.43 -12.37
N PHE A 101 -4.78 -5.63 -11.61
CA PHE A 101 -3.79 -4.68 -12.11
C PHE A 101 -2.43 -5.37 -12.34
N VAL A 102 -2.40 -6.34 -13.25
CA VAL A 102 -1.23 -7.23 -13.45
C VAL A 102 0.01 -6.55 -14.04
N ASN A 103 -0.16 -5.38 -14.66
CA ASN A 103 0.90 -4.65 -15.35
C ASN A 103 1.46 -3.45 -14.59
N ILE A 104 0.98 -3.17 -13.37
CA ILE A 104 1.54 -2.08 -12.56
C ILE A 104 2.98 -2.36 -12.17
N THR A 105 3.77 -1.30 -12.13
CA THR A 105 5.20 -1.35 -11.80
C THR A 105 5.51 -0.68 -10.46
N ALA A 106 4.60 0.14 -9.95
CA ALA A 106 4.73 0.76 -8.64
C ALA A 106 3.38 0.82 -7.91
N LEU A 107 3.41 0.52 -6.62
CA LEU A 107 2.27 0.70 -5.71
C LEU A 107 2.71 1.40 -4.44
N ASN A 108 2.03 2.50 -4.10
CA ASN A 108 2.11 3.15 -2.80
C ASN A 108 0.74 3.08 -2.12
N CYS A 109 0.62 2.20 -1.12
CA CYS A 109 -0.58 2.04 -0.30
C CYS A 109 -0.31 2.34 1.18
N ALA A 110 0.76 3.09 1.48
CA ALA A 110 1.19 3.40 2.83
C ALA A 110 0.20 4.32 3.58
N ASN A 111 0.20 4.24 4.92
CA ASN A 111 -0.65 5.06 5.79
C ASN A 111 -2.14 4.85 5.53
N ASN A 112 -2.57 3.60 5.70
CA ASN A 112 -3.96 3.16 5.57
C ASN A 112 -4.24 2.15 6.72
N ASN A 113 -5.40 1.50 6.68
CA ASN A 113 -5.83 0.52 7.68
C ASN A 113 -5.88 -0.90 7.10
N ILE A 114 -5.00 -1.23 6.14
CA ILE A 114 -5.03 -2.49 5.41
C ILE A 114 -4.46 -3.63 6.26
N ASP A 115 -5.28 -4.63 6.60
CA ASP A 115 -4.90 -5.77 7.44
C ASP A 115 -4.38 -6.98 6.63
N LYS A 116 -4.68 -7.03 5.33
CA LYS A 116 -4.31 -8.13 4.43
C LYS A 116 -3.80 -7.60 3.10
N LEU A 117 -2.64 -8.10 2.71
CA LEU A 117 -2.01 -7.79 1.42
C LEU A 117 -1.88 -9.04 0.57
N ASN A 118 -2.25 -8.93 -0.71
CA ASN A 118 -2.04 -9.97 -1.70
C ASN A 118 -1.55 -9.36 -3.00
N PHE A 119 -0.28 -9.63 -3.33
CA PHE A 119 0.38 -9.12 -4.53
C PHE A 119 0.80 -10.23 -5.50
N ALA A 120 0.21 -11.42 -5.37
CA ALA A 120 0.62 -12.60 -6.15
C ALA A 120 0.48 -12.42 -7.66
N ALA A 121 -0.50 -11.62 -8.10
CA ALA A 121 -0.74 -11.31 -9.51
C ALA A 121 0.04 -10.09 -10.01
N ASN A 122 0.54 -9.23 -9.11
CA ASN A 122 1.26 -8.00 -9.45
C ASN A 122 2.77 -8.28 -9.64
N THR A 123 3.11 -9.29 -10.44
CA THR A 123 4.49 -9.79 -10.63
C THR A 123 5.42 -8.79 -11.31
N ASN A 124 4.86 -7.71 -11.87
CA ASN A 124 5.61 -6.62 -12.50
C ASN A 124 6.02 -5.50 -11.54
N LEU A 125 5.64 -5.56 -10.26
CA LEU A 125 6.04 -4.55 -9.28
C LEU A 125 7.57 -4.44 -9.15
N GLU A 126 8.06 -3.23 -9.34
CA GLU A 126 9.44 -2.82 -9.08
C GLU A 126 9.55 -1.97 -7.81
N PHE A 127 8.48 -1.25 -7.44
CA PHE A 127 8.39 -0.44 -6.24
C PHE A 127 7.13 -0.80 -5.44
N LEU A 128 7.30 -1.08 -4.15
CA LEU A 128 6.20 -1.30 -3.21
C LEU A 128 6.44 -0.51 -1.92
N SER A 129 5.50 0.36 -1.60
CA SER A 129 5.42 1.05 -0.31
C SER A 129 4.09 0.72 0.34
N CYS A 130 4.13 -0.09 1.40
CA CYS A 130 2.93 -0.51 2.15
C CYS A 130 3.05 -0.26 3.65
N GLY A 131 4.07 0.46 4.11
CA GLY A 131 4.26 0.79 5.53
C GLY A 131 3.12 1.59 6.17
N ASN A 132 3.08 1.63 7.50
CA ASN A 132 1.99 2.19 8.31
C ASN A 132 0.63 1.58 7.93
N ASN A 133 0.56 0.26 8.01
CA ASN A 133 -0.66 -0.53 7.87
C ASN A 133 -0.62 -1.70 8.89
N PRO A 134 -1.77 -2.16 9.40
CA PRO A 134 -1.83 -3.15 10.47
C PRO A 134 -1.57 -4.60 10.05
N PHE A 135 -1.29 -4.90 8.77
CA PHE A 135 -1.04 -6.28 8.31
C PHE A 135 0.11 -6.96 9.07
N SER A 136 -0.08 -8.27 9.32
CA SER A 136 0.86 -9.11 10.05
C SER A 136 1.63 -10.09 9.17
N GLU A 137 1.24 -10.22 7.91
CA GLU A 137 1.85 -11.14 6.96
C GLU A 137 1.92 -10.50 5.57
N ILE A 138 2.99 -10.81 4.84
CA ILE A 138 3.16 -10.40 3.45
C ILE A 138 3.95 -11.48 2.70
N ASN A 139 3.44 -11.91 1.56
CA ASN A 139 4.14 -12.84 0.66
C ASN A 139 4.60 -12.09 -0.59
N LEU A 140 5.92 -11.95 -0.75
CA LEU A 140 6.53 -11.25 -1.89
C LEU A 140 7.29 -12.19 -2.84
N LYS A 141 7.18 -13.51 -2.67
CA LYS A 141 7.86 -14.50 -3.52
C LYS A 141 7.57 -14.32 -5.02
N PRO A 142 6.33 -14.02 -5.45
CA PRO A 142 6.03 -13.79 -6.87
C PRO A 142 6.62 -12.49 -7.43
N ASN A 143 6.98 -11.53 -6.58
CA ASN A 143 7.39 -10.17 -6.98
C ASN A 143 8.91 -10.10 -7.23
N ILE A 144 9.44 -10.98 -8.09
CA ILE A 144 10.88 -11.12 -8.36
C ILE A 144 11.52 -9.87 -8.99
N LYS A 145 10.71 -8.99 -9.59
CA LYS A 145 11.15 -7.72 -10.19
C LYS A 145 11.30 -6.58 -9.17
N LEU A 146 10.92 -6.80 -7.92
CA LEU A 146 10.93 -5.77 -6.89
C LEU A 146 12.35 -5.27 -6.62
N LYS A 147 12.53 -3.94 -6.71
CA LYS A 147 13.79 -3.21 -6.48
C LYS A 147 13.74 -2.40 -5.19
N ASN A 148 12.56 -1.88 -4.85
CA ASN A 148 12.37 -1.00 -3.71
C ASN A 148 11.19 -1.48 -2.85
N LEU A 149 11.44 -1.71 -1.57
CA LEU A 149 10.45 -2.15 -0.60
C LEU A 149 10.46 -1.24 0.64
N ASP A 150 9.29 -0.72 0.99
CA ASP A 150 9.04 0.00 2.24
C ASP A 150 7.88 -0.64 3.02
N ILE A 151 8.25 -1.23 4.16
CA ILE A 151 7.37 -1.97 5.09
C ILE A 151 7.55 -1.42 6.52
N ARG A 152 7.85 -0.13 6.65
CA ARG A 152 8.01 0.50 7.97
C ARG A 152 6.69 0.50 8.75
N THR A 153 6.75 0.34 10.06
CA THR A 153 5.58 0.45 10.94
C THR A 153 4.45 -0.50 10.54
N THR A 154 4.69 -1.80 10.62
CA THR A 154 3.71 -2.86 10.34
C THR A 154 3.69 -3.86 11.49
N SER A 155 2.82 -4.87 11.43
CA SER A 155 2.68 -5.87 12.48
C SER A 155 3.39 -7.19 12.17
N ILE A 156 4.24 -7.23 11.13
CA ILE A 156 4.88 -8.47 10.69
C ILE A 156 5.83 -9.03 11.75
N SER A 157 5.86 -10.37 11.85
CA SER A 157 6.77 -11.10 12.73
C SER A 157 7.94 -11.75 12.00
N THR A 158 7.79 -11.99 10.71
CA THR A 158 8.83 -12.53 9.83
C THR A 158 8.74 -11.85 8.47
N LEU A 159 9.85 -11.85 7.73
CA LEU A 159 9.91 -11.34 6.37
C LEU A 159 10.79 -12.26 5.52
N ASP A 160 10.23 -12.85 4.46
CA ASP A 160 10.97 -13.69 3.52
C ASP A 160 11.15 -12.97 2.18
N LEU A 161 12.40 -12.64 1.85
CA LEU A 161 12.82 -11.96 0.62
C LEU A 161 13.78 -12.82 -0.23
N SER A 162 13.84 -14.13 0.03
CA SER A 162 14.75 -15.07 -0.64
C SER A 162 14.60 -15.10 -2.17
N GLU A 163 13.39 -14.88 -2.69
CA GLU A 163 13.11 -14.88 -4.13
C GLU A 163 13.23 -13.49 -4.78
N ASN A 164 13.42 -12.42 -4.00
CA ASN A 164 13.44 -11.05 -4.49
C ASN A 164 14.86 -10.62 -4.93
N ILE A 165 15.35 -11.29 -5.98
CA ILE A 165 16.74 -11.21 -6.48
C ILE A 165 17.17 -9.86 -7.08
N ASN A 166 16.25 -8.90 -7.19
CA ASN A 166 16.51 -7.58 -7.78
C ASN A 166 16.46 -6.42 -6.77
N LEU A 167 16.31 -6.71 -5.47
CA LEU A 167 16.22 -5.69 -4.43
C LEU A 167 17.46 -4.80 -4.36
N MET A 168 17.25 -3.50 -4.26
CA MET A 168 18.29 -2.47 -4.11
C MET A 168 18.11 -1.66 -2.83
N SER A 169 16.87 -1.51 -2.35
CA SER A 169 16.55 -0.73 -1.15
C SER A 169 15.40 -1.35 -0.37
N ILE A 170 15.63 -1.62 0.91
CA ILE A 170 14.64 -2.16 1.84
C ILE A 170 14.62 -1.31 3.11
N ARG A 171 13.44 -0.82 3.48
CA ARG A 171 13.20 -0.07 4.72
C ARG A 171 12.14 -0.78 5.55
N GLY A 172 12.50 -1.18 6.76
CA GLY A 172 11.64 -1.97 7.64
C GLY A 172 11.79 -1.61 9.12
N MET A 173 12.01 -0.32 9.42
CA MET A 173 12.02 0.21 10.80
C MET A 173 10.62 0.15 11.46
N CYS A 174 10.60 0.21 12.80
CA CYS A 174 9.38 0.29 13.62
C CYS A 174 8.45 -0.93 13.52
N ASN A 175 9.00 -2.11 13.22
CA ASN A 175 8.29 -3.38 13.27
C ASN A 175 8.59 -4.08 14.61
N TYR A 176 7.85 -3.71 15.65
CA TYR A 176 8.11 -4.16 17.03
C TYR A 176 8.05 -5.67 17.23
N ASN A 177 7.32 -6.39 16.37
CA ASN A 177 7.14 -7.84 16.45
C ASN A 177 8.06 -8.63 15.50
N LEU A 178 8.83 -7.96 14.65
CA LEU A 178 9.66 -8.62 13.64
C LEU A 178 10.83 -9.35 14.32
N LYS A 179 10.92 -10.67 14.09
CA LYS A 179 11.92 -11.56 14.69
C LYS A 179 13.00 -12.00 13.72
N THR A 180 12.62 -12.25 12.47
CA THR A 180 13.53 -12.75 11.43
C THR A 180 13.30 -12.07 10.09
N VAL A 181 14.39 -11.84 9.36
CA VAL A 181 14.39 -11.41 7.96
C VAL A 181 15.23 -12.40 7.16
N ASN A 182 14.65 -13.06 6.17
CA ASN A 182 15.42 -13.84 5.20
C ASN A 182 15.76 -13.00 3.98
N LEU A 183 17.03 -12.61 3.86
CA LEU A 183 17.59 -11.86 2.74
C LEU A 183 18.63 -12.68 1.97
N LYS A 184 18.63 -14.01 2.10
CA LYS A 184 19.53 -14.90 1.37
C LYS A 184 19.03 -15.10 -0.07
N ASN A 185 19.20 -14.07 -0.89
CA ASN A 185 18.61 -13.93 -2.22
C ASN A 185 19.64 -13.84 -3.35
N ASN A 186 20.89 -14.23 -3.08
CA ASN A 186 22.04 -14.10 -4.01
C ASN A 186 22.26 -12.67 -4.54
N ASN A 187 21.79 -11.65 -3.82
CA ASN A 187 21.80 -10.25 -4.28
C ASN A 187 22.27 -9.26 -3.20
N ASN A 188 22.82 -9.74 -2.07
CA ASN A 188 23.26 -8.89 -0.97
C ASN A 188 24.24 -7.77 -1.41
N THR A 189 25.13 -8.05 -2.36
CA THR A 189 26.12 -7.07 -2.86
C THR A 189 25.54 -5.91 -3.67
N LYS A 190 24.28 -6.01 -4.13
CA LYS A 190 23.60 -4.95 -4.88
C LYS A 190 22.64 -4.12 -4.02
N ILE A 191 22.42 -4.50 -2.76
CA ILE A 191 21.53 -3.78 -1.86
C ILE A 191 22.26 -2.56 -1.31
N ALA A 192 21.86 -1.39 -1.81
CA ALA A 192 22.39 -0.09 -1.45
C ALA A 192 21.77 0.48 -0.16
N VAL A 193 20.60 -0.03 0.27
CA VAL A 193 19.96 0.38 1.53
C VAL A 193 19.30 -0.82 2.19
N PHE A 194 19.69 -1.13 3.42
CA PHE A 194 19.00 -2.09 4.27
C PHE A 194 18.81 -1.46 5.66
N PHE A 195 17.63 -0.91 5.94
CA PHE A 195 17.40 -0.14 7.16
C PHE A 195 16.34 -0.77 8.07
N PHE A 196 16.83 -1.48 9.08
CA PHE A 196 16.07 -2.15 10.15
C PHE A 196 16.54 -1.72 11.56
N GLY A 197 17.49 -0.80 11.69
CA GLY A 197 18.11 -0.47 12.98
C GLY A 197 17.24 0.24 14.01
N HIS A 198 16.11 0.81 13.61
CA HIS A 198 15.25 1.59 14.51
C HIS A 198 13.97 0.83 14.88
N SER A 199 13.69 0.74 16.18
CA SER A 199 12.44 0.21 16.76
C SER A 199 12.04 -1.17 16.24
N ASN A 200 13.03 -2.05 16.07
CA ASN A 200 12.89 -3.48 15.74
C ASN A 200 13.47 -4.33 16.88
N PHE A 201 13.06 -4.07 18.13
CA PHE A 201 13.71 -4.64 19.31
C PHE A 201 13.59 -6.16 19.44
N SER A 202 12.65 -6.78 18.72
CA SER A 202 12.47 -8.23 18.68
C SER A 202 13.26 -8.92 17.56
N LEU A 203 13.94 -8.16 16.69
CA LEU A 203 14.68 -8.72 15.57
C LEU A 203 15.96 -9.35 16.11
N GLU A 204 16.11 -10.64 15.88
CA GLU A 204 17.22 -11.46 16.39
C GLU A 204 18.13 -11.95 15.26
N CYS A 205 17.55 -12.22 14.08
CA CYS A 205 18.31 -12.82 12.99
C CYS A 205 17.96 -12.24 11.62
N VAL A 206 19.01 -11.91 10.86
CA VAL A 206 18.92 -11.57 9.43
C VAL A 206 19.70 -12.61 8.64
N GLN A 207 18.99 -13.46 7.89
CA GLN A 207 19.61 -14.49 7.06
C GLN A 207 20.19 -13.85 5.79
N VAL A 208 21.44 -14.11 5.49
CA VAL A 208 22.19 -13.45 4.40
C VAL A 208 22.95 -14.44 3.53
N ASP A 209 23.38 -13.98 2.37
CA ASP A 209 24.25 -14.73 1.45
C ASP A 209 25.68 -14.84 1.99
N ASN A 210 26.18 -13.77 2.61
CA ASN A 210 27.56 -13.68 3.10
C ASN A 210 27.66 -12.78 4.33
N ILE A 211 27.94 -13.40 5.49
CA ILE A 211 28.06 -12.71 6.78
C ILE A 211 29.18 -11.65 6.76
N SER A 212 30.33 -11.94 6.15
CA SER A 212 31.47 -11.01 6.12
C SER A 212 31.14 -9.74 5.35
N TYR A 213 30.47 -9.86 4.20
CA TYR A 213 29.99 -8.72 3.44
C TYR A 213 28.98 -7.92 4.26
N SER A 214 27.95 -8.58 4.81
CA SER A 214 26.88 -7.92 5.56
C SER A 214 27.38 -7.17 6.79
N ASN A 215 28.36 -7.72 7.52
CA ASN A 215 29.01 -7.02 8.65
C ASN A 215 29.83 -5.79 8.21
N SER A 216 30.38 -5.80 6.99
CA SER A 216 31.17 -4.68 6.46
C SER A 216 30.34 -3.59 5.78
N ALA A 217 29.06 -3.88 5.48
CA ALA A 217 28.16 -2.99 4.76
C ALA A 217 27.71 -1.82 5.67
N THR A 218 28.28 -0.63 5.49
CA THR A 218 28.00 0.57 6.31
C THR A 218 26.58 1.13 6.13
N ASN A 219 25.92 0.73 5.06
CA ASN A 219 24.55 1.08 4.65
C ASN A 219 23.50 0.04 5.09
N TRP A 220 23.94 -1.02 5.79
CA TRP A 220 23.07 -2.03 6.37
C TRP A 220 22.99 -1.81 7.88
N ILE A 221 21.85 -1.35 8.34
CA ILE A 221 21.63 -0.95 9.72
C ILE A 221 20.61 -1.90 10.34
N ILE A 222 21.02 -2.69 11.33
CA ILE A 222 20.18 -3.60 12.12
C ILE A 222 20.26 -3.21 13.61
N PRO A 223 19.29 -3.57 14.45
CA PRO A 223 19.35 -3.28 15.87
C PRO A 223 20.44 -4.14 16.52
N THR A 224 20.95 -3.72 17.68
CA THR A 224 21.99 -4.47 18.41
C THR A 224 21.52 -5.83 18.92
N THR A 225 20.21 -6.09 18.90
CA THR A 225 19.61 -7.39 19.22
C THR A 225 19.74 -8.40 18.09
N ALA A 226 20.07 -7.96 16.88
CA ALA A 226 20.10 -8.79 15.68
C ALA A 226 21.54 -9.11 15.25
N ALA A 227 21.72 -10.28 14.63
CA ALA A 227 22.95 -10.66 13.94
C ALA A 227 22.66 -11.16 12.51
N TYR A 228 23.68 -11.07 11.64
CA TYR A 228 23.65 -11.73 10.34
C TYR A 228 24.03 -13.20 10.47
N SER A 229 23.25 -14.10 9.88
CA SER A 229 23.54 -15.54 9.85
C SER A 229 23.33 -16.14 8.45
N LEU A 230 23.93 -17.29 8.17
CA LEU A 230 23.64 -18.08 6.96
C LEU A 230 22.37 -18.92 7.11
N ASN A 231 21.91 -19.15 8.35
CA ASN A 231 20.69 -19.88 8.68
C ASN A 231 20.06 -19.39 10.00
N CYS A 232 18.93 -18.68 9.91
CA CYS A 232 18.18 -18.25 11.10
C CYS A 232 17.38 -19.35 11.79
N PHE A 233 17.25 -20.55 11.19
CA PHE A 233 16.46 -21.65 11.74
C PHE A 233 17.26 -22.62 12.63
N ASP A 234 18.59 -22.56 12.59
CA ASP A 234 19.46 -23.40 13.43
C ASP A 234 19.96 -22.66 14.69
N GLU A 235 19.76 -21.34 14.77
CA GLU A 235 20.35 -20.46 15.80
C GLU A 235 19.35 -19.95 16.86
N MET A 236 18.17 -20.57 17.01
CA MET A 236 17.32 -20.28 18.17
C MET A 236 17.72 -21.22 19.34
N PRO A 237 18.53 -20.78 20.33
CA PRO A 237 18.59 -21.50 21.60
C PRO A 237 17.19 -21.41 22.23
N GLY A 238 16.63 -22.58 22.57
CA GLY A 238 15.37 -22.69 23.30
C GLY A 238 15.42 -22.09 24.70
#